data_AF-A0A7S0EUG0-F1
#
_entry.id   AF-A0A7S0EUG0-F1
#
_cell.length_a   1.000
_cell.length_b   1.000
_cell.length_c   1.000
_cell.angle_alpha   90.00
_cell.angle_beta   90.00
_cell.angle_gamma   90.00
#
_symmetry.space_group_name_H-M   'P 1'
#
loop_
_entity.id
_entity.type
_entity.pdbx_description
1 polymer ?
#
loop_
_entity_poly.entity_id
_entity_poly.type
_entity_poly.pdbx_seq_one_letter_code
_entity_poly.pdbx_strand_id
1 'polypeptide(L)'
;MILLAAWSASTWHREPFRMDNDPPFSIAPGAFGSCPSEVQQSLRWGSDRSTGNRICCHNSRYAERAGYWLTTSFLTAQQGGEEVTFYDSVTGLPLFVAPRGRSWHDFVAESRAHGWASF
;
A
#
# COMPACT_ATOMS: atom_id res chain seq x y z
N MET A 1 -7.30 -1.00 0.21
CA MET A 1 -6.91 0.40 0.48
C MET A 1 -5.44 0.38 0.84
N ILE A 2 -4.60 1.12 0.12
CA ILE A 2 -3.21 0.72 -0.11
C ILE A 2 -2.27 1.76 0.46
N LEU A 3 -1.50 1.33 1.46
CA LEU A 3 -0.31 2.04 1.92
C LEU A 3 0.93 1.50 1.20
N LEU A 4 1.87 2.41 1.05
CA LEU A 4 3.02 2.36 0.16
C LEU A 4 4.23 1.69 0.78
N ALA A 5 4.72 0.59 0.22
CA ALA A 5 5.92 -0.08 0.73
C ALA A 5 6.77 -0.71 -0.38
N ALA A 6 8.03 -0.31 -0.52
CA ALA A 6 8.97 -0.91 -1.49
C ALA A 6 10.26 -1.35 -0.80
N TRP A 7 10.75 -2.57 -1.07
CA TRP A 7 12.17 -2.90 -1.01
C TRP A 7 12.61 -4.06 -1.92
N SER A 8 13.93 -4.12 -2.10
CA SER A 8 14.71 -4.89 -3.08
C SER A 8 14.61 -6.41 -2.92
N ALA A 9 14.43 -7.10 -4.06
CA ALA A 9 14.36 -8.55 -4.16
C ALA A 9 15.72 -9.20 -3.90
N SER A 10 15.83 -10.00 -2.85
CA SER A 10 16.86 -11.03 -2.74
C SER A 10 16.38 -12.17 -1.85
N THR A 11 16.51 -13.38 -2.41
CA THR A 11 16.37 -14.72 -1.81
C THR A 11 14.97 -15.20 -1.41
N TRP A 12 14.30 -15.88 -2.35
CA TRP A 12 13.33 -16.94 -2.04
C TRP A 12 13.86 -18.27 -2.55
N HIS A 13 14.21 -19.17 -1.64
CA HIS A 13 14.39 -20.59 -1.93
C HIS A 13 13.01 -21.22 -2.22
N ARG A 14 12.90 -21.96 -3.33
CA ARG A 14 11.69 -22.68 -3.73
C ARG A 14 11.63 -24.05 -3.02
N GLU A 15 10.62 -24.26 -2.20
CA GLU A 15 10.14 -25.62 -1.84
C GLU A 15 8.96 -25.99 -2.76
N PRO A 16 8.80 -27.26 -3.17
CA PRO A 16 7.82 -27.67 -4.17
C PRO A 16 6.38 -27.74 -3.61
N PHE A 17 5.45 -27.23 -4.42
CA PHE A 17 4.01 -27.12 -4.17
C PHE A 17 3.34 -28.48 -3.93
N ARG A 18 2.78 -28.70 -2.73
CA ARG A 18 1.83 -29.79 -2.42
C ARG A 18 0.40 -29.24 -2.56
N MET A 19 -0.40 -29.84 -3.43
CA MET A 19 -1.84 -29.61 -3.51
C MET A 19 -2.54 -30.40 -2.39
N ASP A 20 -2.82 -29.75 -1.27
CA ASP A 20 -3.76 -30.26 -0.28
C ASP A 20 -5.01 -29.37 -0.26
N ASN A 21 -6.17 -30.01 -0.13
CA ASN A 21 -7.51 -29.46 -0.36
C ASN A 21 -7.93 -28.35 0.62
N ASP A 22 -7.44 -27.12 0.43
CA ASP A 22 -7.95 -25.94 1.12
C ASP A 22 -9.29 -25.46 0.54
N PRO A 23 -10.34 -25.24 1.35
CA PRO A 23 -11.59 -24.65 0.87
C PRO A 23 -11.34 -23.21 0.38
N PRO A 24 -12.09 -22.72 -0.63
CA PRO A 24 -11.84 -21.41 -1.21
C PRO A 24 -12.12 -20.32 -0.17
N PHE A 25 -11.04 -19.65 0.27
CA PHE A 25 -11.02 -18.32 0.89
C PHE A 25 -12.15 -18.05 1.89
N SER A 26 -12.08 -18.68 3.06
CA SER A 26 -12.66 -18.11 4.27
C SER A 26 -11.58 -18.10 5.34
N ILE A 27 -10.73 -17.07 5.27
CA ILE A 27 -9.80 -16.75 6.36
C ILE A 27 -10.68 -16.27 7.53
N ALA A 28 -11.00 -17.17 8.46
CA ALA A 28 -11.45 -16.77 9.79
C ALA A 28 -10.45 -15.73 10.33
N PRO A 29 -10.86 -14.64 11.00
CA PRO A 29 -9.96 -13.54 11.33
C PRO A 29 -8.76 -14.08 12.13
N GLY A 30 -7.65 -14.26 11.42
CA GLY A 30 -6.40 -14.74 11.99
C GLY A 30 -5.73 -13.60 12.75
N ALA A 31 -4.53 -13.86 13.27
CA ALA A 31 -3.69 -12.84 13.89
C ALA A 31 -3.54 -11.55 13.03
N PHE A 32 -3.71 -11.67 11.71
CA PHE A 32 -3.52 -10.61 10.72
C PHE A 32 -4.82 -10.13 10.05
N GLY A 33 -5.98 -10.43 10.63
CA GLY A 33 -7.28 -9.97 10.11
C GLY A 33 -7.63 -10.58 8.75
N SER A 34 -7.90 -9.75 7.74
CA SER A 34 -8.22 -10.16 6.36
C SER A 34 -7.00 -10.30 5.45
N CYS A 35 -5.79 -10.09 5.97
CA CYS A 35 -4.54 -10.16 5.21
C CYS A 35 -3.82 -11.51 5.41
N PRO A 36 -2.96 -11.91 4.45
CA PRO A 36 -2.09 -13.08 4.62
C PRO A 36 -0.96 -12.85 5.64
N SER A 37 -0.59 -11.61 5.91
CA SER A 37 0.42 -11.21 6.91
C SER A 37 0.18 -9.79 7.42
N GLU A 38 0.93 -9.36 8.44
CA GLU A 38 0.97 -7.96 8.84
C GLU A 38 1.56 -7.08 7.73
N VAL A 39 1.25 -5.79 7.82
CA VAL A 39 1.92 -4.75 7.03
C VAL A 39 3.42 -4.73 7.33
N GLN A 40 4.21 -4.50 6.28
CA GLN A 40 5.67 -4.42 6.31
C GLN A 40 6.17 -3.42 7.37
N GLN A 41 7.34 -3.72 7.96
CA GLN A 41 7.91 -2.92 9.06
C GLN A 41 8.23 -1.48 8.65
N SER A 42 8.79 -1.30 7.45
CA SER A 42 9.24 -0.01 6.94
C SER A 42 8.43 0.40 5.73
N LEU A 43 7.51 1.34 5.93
CA LEU A 43 6.70 1.92 4.86
C LEU A 43 7.37 3.15 4.26
N ARG A 44 7.07 3.42 2.98
CA ARG A 44 7.63 4.58 2.29
C ARG A 44 7.09 5.87 2.92
N TRP A 45 7.91 6.90 2.78
CA TRP A 45 7.56 8.27 3.14
C TRP A 45 7.19 8.50 4.61
N GLY A 46 7.62 7.60 5.50
CA GLY A 46 7.29 7.70 6.92
C GLY A 46 5.83 7.40 7.23
N SER A 47 5.17 6.60 6.38
CA SER A 47 3.80 6.17 6.65
C SER A 47 3.74 5.29 7.90
N ASP A 48 2.71 5.47 8.71
CA ASP A 48 2.54 4.83 10.01
C ASP A 48 2.08 3.38 9.82
N ARG A 49 2.91 2.46 10.30
CA ARG A 49 2.66 1.03 10.18
C ARG A 49 1.39 0.61 10.91
N SER A 50 1.09 1.21 12.07
CA SER A 50 -0.10 0.83 12.86
C SER A 50 -1.39 1.20 12.11
N THR A 51 -1.40 2.38 11.51
CA THR A 51 -2.46 2.88 10.65
C THR A 51 -2.59 1.99 9.42
N GLY A 52 -1.48 1.62 8.78
CA GLY A 52 -1.50 0.70 7.66
C GLY A 52 -2.05 -0.66 7.99
N ASN A 53 -1.59 -1.26 9.09
CA ASN A 53 -2.07 -2.56 9.50
C ASN A 53 -3.58 -2.51 9.79
N ARG A 54 -4.04 -1.47 10.50
CA ARG A 54 -5.46 -1.27 10.78
C ARG A 54 -6.29 -1.14 9.51
N ILE A 55 -5.89 -0.27 8.58
CA ILE A 55 -6.68 0.07 7.39
C ILE A 55 -6.65 -1.05 6.34
N CYS A 56 -5.50 -1.69 6.12
CA CYS A 56 -5.35 -2.73 5.10
C CYS A 56 -5.91 -4.08 5.55
N CYS A 57 -5.77 -4.42 6.84
CA CYS A 57 -5.95 -5.80 7.31
C CYS A 57 -7.02 -5.97 8.38
N HIS A 58 -7.36 -4.92 9.13
CA HIS A 58 -8.31 -5.03 10.26
C HIS A 58 -9.52 -4.09 10.13
N ASN A 59 -9.75 -3.54 8.93
CA ASN A 59 -10.82 -2.61 8.69
C ASN A 59 -11.55 -2.94 7.39
N SER A 60 -12.89 -3.00 7.48
CA SER A 60 -13.78 -3.15 6.32
C SER A 60 -14.63 -1.89 6.11
N ARG A 61 -14.44 -0.84 6.91
CA ARG A 61 -15.24 0.38 6.88
C ARG A 61 -14.37 1.62 6.82
N TYR A 62 -14.56 2.40 5.77
CA TYR A 62 -13.84 3.65 5.54
C TYR A 62 -12.34 3.49 5.35
N ALA A 63 -11.78 4.63 5.04
CA ALA A 63 -10.40 4.85 4.70
C ALA A 63 -9.58 5.38 5.88
N GLU A 64 -8.26 5.45 5.71
CA GLU A 64 -7.44 6.38 6.48
C GLU A 64 -7.97 7.81 6.34
N ARG A 65 -7.70 8.67 7.34
CA ARG A 65 -8.23 10.04 7.36
C ARG A 65 -7.79 10.80 6.11
N ALA A 66 -8.73 11.49 5.46
CA ALA A 66 -8.43 12.39 4.35
C ALA A 66 -7.31 13.38 4.72
N GLY A 67 -6.34 13.52 3.84
CA GLY A 67 -5.16 14.36 4.04
C GLY A 67 -4.02 13.73 4.86
N TYR A 68 -4.17 12.50 5.38
CA TYR A 68 -3.07 11.82 6.09
C TYR A 68 -1.78 11.76 5.23
N TRP A 69 -1.92 11.49 3.94
CA TRP A 69 -0.79 11.47 3.00
C TRP A 69 0.00 12.80 2.95
N LEU A 70 -0.61 13.93 3.31
CA LEU A 70 0.06 15.25 3.39
C LEU A 70 1.00 15.36 4.60
N THR A 71 0.82 14.53 5.63
CA THR A 71 1.70 14.51 6.81
C THR A 71 2.93 13.62 6.61
N THR A 72 2.98 12.88 5.50
CA THR A 72 4.10 12.04 5.11
C THR A 72 5.13 12.82 4.30
N SER A 73 6.33 12.27 4.08
CA SER A 73 7.33 12.90 3.22
C SER A 73 7.09 12.70 1.71
N PHE A 74 5.95 12.15 1.31
CA PHE A 74 5.64 11.80 -0.08
C PHE A 74 5.74 12.99 -1.02
N LEU A 75 5.06 14.09 -0.67
CA LEU A 75 5.02 15.27 -1.51
C LEU A 75 6.40 15.87 -1.74
N THR A 76 7.25 15.89 -0.71
CA THR A 76 8.62 16.40 -0.79
C THR A 76 9.52 15.46 -1.56
N ALA A 77 9.37 14.14 -1.36
CA ALA A 77 10.18 13.13 -2.03
C ALA A 77 9.92 13.07 -3.54
N GLN A 78 8.69 13.36 -3.99
CA GLN A 78 8.26 13.18 -5.37
C GLN A 78 8.06 14.49 -6.14
N GLN A 79 8.56 15.62 -5.64
CA GLN A 79 8.42 16.93 -6.31
C GLN A 79 8.98 16.96 -7.73
N GLY A 80 9.93 16.08 -8.06
CA GLY A 80 10.50 15.94 -9.40
C GLY A 80 9.51 15.45 -10.46
N GLY A 81 8.32 15.00 -10.05
CA GLY A 81 7.23 14.62 -10.94
C GLY A 81 7.47 13.36 -11.76
N GLU A 82 8.44 12.54 -11.35
CA GLU A 82 8.69 11.23 -11.93
C GLU A 82 7.50 10.31 -11.68
N GLU A 83 7.26 9.35 -12.59
CA GLU A 83 6.31 8.28 -12.31
C GLU A 83 6.82 7.47 -11.12
N VAL A 84 5.95 7.20 -10.15
CA VAL A 84 6.29 6.34 -9.02
C VAL A 84 5.38 5.13 -8.97
N THR A 85 5.98 3.95 -8.82
CA THR A 85 5.25 2.71 -8.58
C THR A 85 4.84 2.65 -7.11
N PHE A 86 3.55 2.48 -6.89
CA PHE A 86 2.90 2.22 -5.61
C PHE A 86 2.81 0.71 -5.42
N TYR A 87 3.02 0.27 -4.19
CA TYR A 87 3.13 -1.14 -3.85
C TYR A 87 2.20 -1.46 -2.68
N ASP A 88 1.77 -2.71 -2.63
CA ASP A 88 0.96 -3.23 -1.53
C ASP A 88 1.76 -3.29 -0.23
N SER A 89 1.24 -2.66 0.83
CA SER A 89 1.87 -2.62 2.15
C SER A 89 2.09 -3.98 2.82
N VAL A 90 1.40 -5.04 2.37
CA VAL A 90 1.48 -6.38 2.96
C VAL A 90 2.41 -7.25 2.13
N THR A 91 2.11 -7.42 0.85
CA THR A 91 2.80 -8.32 -0.07
C THR A 91 4.01 -7.69 -0.76
N GLY A 92 4.09 -6.36 -0.83
CA GLY A 92 5.14 -5.65 -1.57
C GLY A 92 4.99 -5.73 -3.09
N LEU A 93 3.86 -6.22 -3.59
CA LEU A 93 3.60 -6.30 -5.03
C LEU A 93 3.20 -4.93 -5.60
N PRO A 94 3.59 -4.60 -6.85
CA PRO A 94 3.21 -3.35 -7.48
C PRO A 94 1.69 -3.29 -7.74
N LEU A 95 1.10 -2.12 -7.51
CA LEU A 95 -0.35 -1.90 -7.62
C LEU A 95 -0.71 -0.77 -8.59
N PHE A 96 -0.08 0.40 -8.42
CA PHE A 96 -0.36 1.57 -9.27
C PHE A 96 0.94 2.23 -9.72
N VAL A 97 0.87 3.00 -10.79
CA VAL A 97 1.95 3.90 -11.20
C VAL A 97 1.34 5.28 -11.40
N ALA A 98 1.82 6.27 -10.66
CA ALA A 98 1.32 7.65 -10.74
C ALA A 98 2.44 8.68 -10.48
N PRO A 99 2.32 9.90 -11.02
CA PRO A 99 1.33 10.32 -12.01
C PRO A 99 1.62 9.68 -13.39
N ARG A 100 0.58 9.26 -14.11
CA ARG A 100 0.70 8.75 -15.49
C ARG A 100 -0.26 9.49 -16.40
N GLY A 101 0.25 9.99 -17.53
CA GLY A 101 -0.56 10.76 -18.49
C GLY A 101 -1.03 12.13 -18.01
N ARG A 102 -0.46 12.65 -16.90
CA ARG A 102 -0.71 13.99 -16.36
C ARG A 102 0.51 14.54 -15.65
N SER A 103 0.53 15.85 -15.40
CA SER A 103 1.62 16.48 -14.66
C SER A 103 1.54 16.15 -13.17
N TRP A 104 2.68 16.26 -12.48
CA TRP A 104 2.73 16.14 -11.01
C TRP A 104 1.83 17.16 -10.32
N HIS A 105 1.80 18.39 -10.82
CA HIS A 105 0.96 19.45 -10.29
C HIS A 105 -0.52 19.09 -10.35
N ASP A 106 -0.99 18.59 -11.51
CA ASP A 106 -2.39 18.20 -11.69
C ASP A 106 -2.76 17.01 -10.81
N PHE A 107 -1.87 16.02 -10.70
CA PHE A 107 -2.05 14.90 -9.79
C PHE A 107 -2.17 15.36 -8.33
N VAL A 108 -1.33 16.28 -7.87
CA VAL A 108 -1.41 16.80 -6.50
C VAL A 108 -2.68 17.62 -6.28
N ALA A 109 -3.08 18.44 -7.26
CA ALA A 109 -4.30 19.24 -7.19
C ALA A 109 -5.55 18.35 -7.08
N GLU A 110 -5.67 17.33 -7.94
CA GLU A 110 -6.76 16.35 -7.90
C GLU A 110 -6.75 15.55 -6.58
N SER A 111 -5.57 15.11 -6.13
CA SER A 111 -5.43 14.38 -4.87
C SER A 111 -5.85 15.20 -3.65
N ARG A 112 -5.59 16.52 -3.66
CA ARG A 112 -6.05 17.43 -2.59
C ARG A 112 -7.56 17.63 -2.62
N ALA A 113 -8.16 17.72 -3.81
CA ALA A 113 -9.60 17.85 -3.96
C ALA A 113 -10.35 16.60 -3.48
N HIS A 114 -9.82 15.41 -3.77
CA HIS A 114 -10.39 14.13 -3.33
C HIS A 114 -10.06 13.78 -1.87
N GLY A 115 -8.98 14.32 -1.31
CA GLY A 115 -8.52 14.04 0.04
C GLY A 115 -7.55 12.85 0.15
N TRP A 116 -7.33 12.11 -0.93
CA TRP A 116 -6.36 11.01 -1.03
C TRP A 116 -5.58 11.09 -2.34
N ALA A 117 -4.44 10.41 -2.40
CA ALA A 117 -3.69 10.26 -3.64
C ALA A 117 -4.58 9.63 -4.74
N SER A 118 -4.76 10.38 -5.81
CA SER A 118 -5.65 10.02 -6.92
C SER A 118 -4.89 9.18 -7.92
N PHE A 119 -4.78 7.87 -7.72
CA PHE A 119 -4.02 6.99 -8.63
C PHE A 119 -4.71 6.84 -9.99
#